data_AF-A0A0Z8V7C0-F1
#
_entry.id   AF-A0A0Z8V7C0-F1
#
_cell.length_a   1.000
_cell.length_b   1.000
_cell.length_c   1.000
_cell.angle_alpha   90.00
_cell.angle_beta   90.00
_cell.angle_gamma   90.00
#
_symmetry.space_group_name_H-M   'P 1'
#
loop_
_entity.id
_entity.type
_entity.pdbx_description
1 polymer ?
#
loop_
_entity_poly.entity_id
_entity_poly.type
_entity_poly.pdbx_seq_one_letter_code
_entity_poly.pdbx_strand_id
1 'polypeptide(L)'
;MNFLTFEEVVEILGSDRVTRESYSRFISKAEEVVDQLTNRYYQQHKLEDDPVEFRVKQFKKAICMQLIYFSDMETDTFEGLNREPEHISIGRTSISKSGKTGTGNSRTIPLVAQDVYGCLTGTGLLYRGI
;
A
#
# COMPACT_ATOMS: atom_id res chain seq x y z
N MET A 1 10.20 8.72 7.44
CA MET A 1 11.38 7.85 7.49
C MET A 1 11.52 7.28 6.11
N ASN A 2 12.68 7.42 5.47
CA ASN A 2 12.85 6.96 4.09
C ASN A 2 13.40 5.53 4.14
N PHE A 3 12.51 4.54 4.03
CA PHE A 3 12.86 3.11 4.07
C PHE A 3 13.34 2.59 2.72
N LEU A 4 12.95 3.24 1.63
CA LEU A 4 13.27 2.85 0.27
C LEU A 4 13.71 4.06 -0.57
N THR A 5 14.70 3.86 -1.44
CA THR A 5 15.03 4.81 -2.50
C THR A 5 14.25 4.52 -3.78
N PHE A 6 14.23 5.46 -4.72
CA PHE A 6 13.58 5.26 -6.02
C PHE A 6 14.20 4.10 -6.79
N GLU A 7 15.52 3.98 -6.73
CA GLU A 7 16.28 2.92 -7.39
C GLU A 7 15.92 1.55 -6.82
N GLU A 8 15.78 1.42 -5.49
CA GLU A 8 15.32 0.17 -4.86
C GLU A 8 13.87 -0.17 -5.24
N VAL A 9 12.99 0.82 -5.32
CA VAL A 9 11.60 0.62 -5.76
C VAL A 9 11.56 0.07 -7.19
N VAL A 10 12.37 0.65 -8.08
CA VAL A 10 12.50 0.20 -9.47
C VAL A 10 13.06 -1.23 -9.55
N GLU A 11 14.03 -1.58 -8.72
CA GLU A 11 14.59 -2.94 -8.65
C GLU A 11 13.53 -3.96 -8.19
N ILE A 12 12.72 -3.61 -7.19
CA ILE A 12 11.69 -4.50 -6.63
C ILE A 12 10.49 -4.68 -7.58
N LEU A 13 10.07 -3.60 -8.25
CA LEU A 13 8.86 -3.58 -9.08
C LEU A 13 9.10 -3.91 -10.56
N GLY A 14 10.31 -3.65 -11.05
CA GLY A 14 10.62 -3.55 -12.47
C GLY A 14 10.46 -2.12 -12.99
N SER A 15 11.35 -1.73 -13.92
CA SER A 15 11.57 -0.35 -14.39
C SER A 15 10.40 0.36 -15.09
N ASP A 16 9.25 -0.27 -15.25
CA ASP A 16 8.10 0.27 -15.99
C ASP A 16 6.88 0.61 -15.12
N ARG A 17 6.87 0.23 -13.84
CA ARG A 17 5.65 0.30 -13.01
C ARG A 17 5.44 1.60 -12.25
N VAL A 18 6.49 2.37 -12.01
CA VAL A 18 6.43 3.59 -11.19
C VAL A 18 7.29 4.67 -11.83
N THR A 19 6.73 5.87 -11.99
CA THR A 19 7.46 7.05 -12.43
C THR A 19 8.12 7.76 -11.25
N ARG A 20 9.16 8.56 -11.51
CA ARG A 20 9.82 9.36 -10.47
C ARG A 20 8.89 10.38 -9.82
N GLU A 21 7.90 10.86 -10.58
CA GLU A 21 6.88 11.79 -10.12
C GLU A 21 5.91 11.12 -9.14
N SER A 22 5.39 9.94 -9.47
CA SER A 22 4.55 9.16 -8.56
C SER A 22 5.30 8.78 -7.29
N TYR A 23 6.57 8.39 -7.43
CA TYR A 23 7.43 8.11 -6.28
C TYR A 23 7.53 9.33 -5.34
N SER A 24 7.95 10.49 -5.85
CA SER A 24 8.15 11.68 -5.01
C SER A 24 6.86 12.16 -4.35
N ARG A 25 5.73 11.98 -5.02
CA ARG A 25 4.41 12.38 -4.52
C ARG A 25 3.87 11.45 -3.44
N PHE A 26 4.02 10.13 -3.60
CA PHE A 26 3.29 9.16 -2.80
C PHE A 26 4.13 8.31 -1.84
N ILE A 27 5.47 8.26 -2.00
CA ILE A 27 6.33 7.37 -1.20
C ILE A 27 6.21 7.64 0.30
N SER A 28 6.24 8.90 0.72
CA SER A 28 6.18 9.27 2.14
C SER A 28 4.90 8.77 2.79
N LYS A 29 3.78 8.84 2.07
CA LYS A 29 2.48 8.38 2.57
C LYS A 29 2.38 6.86 2.53
N ALA A 30 2.88 6.22 1.48
CA ALA A 30 2.91 4.76 1.37
C ALA A 30 3.73 4.13 2.51
N GLU A 31 4.89 4.70 2.83
CA GLU A 31 5.73 4.29 3.95
C GLU A 31 5.01 4.46 5.29
N GLU A 32 4.37 5.60 5.53
CA GLU A 32 3.61 5.85 6.77
C GLU A 32 2.48 4.83 6.96
N VAL A 33 1.72 4.54 5.89
CA VAL A 33 0.60 3.60 5.94
C VAL A 33 1.06 2.19 6.25
N VAL A 34 2.13 1.72 5.60
CA VAL A 34 2.67 0.38 5.84
C VAL A 34 3.32 0.29 7.21
N ASP A 35 4.05 1.32 7.64
CA ASP A 35 4.66 1.37 8.97
C ASP A 35 3.59 1.39 10.08
N GLN A 36 2.49 2.14 9.91
CA GLN A 36 1.36 2.06 10.82
C GLN A 36 0.71 0.68 10.83
N LEU A 37 0.60 0.03 9.66
CA LEU A 37 0.03 -1.30 9.54
C LEU A 37 0.87 -2.36 10.28
N THR A 38 2.19 -2.22 10.26
CA THR A 38 3.13 -3.10 10.97
C THR A 38 3.41 -2.66 12.41
N ASN A 39 2.54 -1.82 12.98
CA ASN A 39 2.65 -1.28 14.34
C ASN A 39 4.00 -0.58 14.61
N ARG A 40 4.55 0.09 13.60
CA ARG A 40 5.78 0.87 13.68
C ARG A 40 7.00 0.03 14.09
N TYR A 41 6.99 -1.27 13.77
CA TYR A 41 8.03 -2.22 14.20
C TYR A 41 9.45 -1.74 13.85
N TYR A 42 9.63 -1.22 12.63
CA TYR A 42 10.92 -0.74 12.13
C TYR A 42 11.26 0.70 12.53
N GLN A 43 10.40 1.37 13.30
CA GLN A 43 10.82 2.58 14.03
C GLN A 43 11.63 2.24 15.29
N GLN A 44 11.42 1.04 15.84
CA GLN A 44 12.08 0.55 17.06
C GLN A 44 13.22 -0.43 16.76
N HIS A 45 13.18 -1.09 15.60
CA HIS A 45 14.19 -2.05 15.15
C HIS A 45 14.80 -1.59 13.84
N LYS A 46 16.12 -1.66 13.70
CA LYS A 46 16.76 -1.37 12.41
C LYS A 46 16.43 -2.49 11.41
N LEU A 47 16.17 -2.13 10.16
CA LEU A 47 15.95 -3.10 9.08
C LEU A 47 17.16 -4.04 8.91
N GLU A 48 18.37 -3.51 9.05
CA GLU A 48 19.63 -4.24 8.83
C GLU A 48 19.92 -5.26 9.93
N ASP A 49 19.44 -5.00 11.15
CA ASP A 49 19.65 -5.89 12.31
C ASP A 49 18.60 -7.02 12.36
N ASP A 50 17.67 -7.06 11.40
CA ASP A 50 16.62 -8.06 11.36
C ASP A 50 17.19 -9.42 10.88
N PRO A 51 17.17 -10.47 11.73
CA PRO A 51 17.70 -11.78 11.36
C PRO A 51 16.87 -12.48 10.28
N VAL A 52 15.64 -12.01 10.01
CA VAL A 52 14.74 -12.61 9.03
C VAL A 52 14.70 -11.73 7.77
N GLU A 53 15.64 -11.96 6.85
CA GLU A 53 15.69 -11.23 5.56
C GLU A 53 14.36 -11.28 4.80
N PHE A 54 13.64 -12.40 4.87
CA PHE A 54 12.34 -12.55 4.24
C PHE A 54 11.34 -11.50 4.72
N ARG A 55 11.33 -11.19 6.02
CA ARG A 55 10.44 -10.19 6.61
C ARG A 55 10.75 -8.80 6.09
N VAL A 56 12.04 -8.44 6.03
CA VAL A 56 12.50 -7.16 5.48
C VAL A 56 12.13 -7.01 4.00
N LYS A 57 12.38 -8.06 3.19
CA LYS A 57 12.03 -8.06 1.75
C LYS A 57 10.53 -7.88 1.55
N GLN A 58 9.70 -8.58 2.33
CA GLN A 58 8.25 -8.46 2.25
C GLN A 58 7.74 -7.09 2.73
N PHE A 59 8.37 -6.49 3.74
CA PHE A 59 8.05 -5.12 4.18
C PHE A 59 8.35 -4.09 3.09
N LYS A 60 9.54 -4.16 2.47
CA LYS A 60 9.91 -3.31 1.33
C LYS A 60 8.93 -3.49 0.16
N LYS A 61 8.59 -4.74 -0.17
CA LYS A 61 7.62 -5.05 -1.23
C LYS A 61 6.22 -4.51 -0.91
N ALA A 62 5.79 -4.55 0.35
CA ALA A 62 4.52 -3.99 0.78
C ALA A 62 4.45 -2.47 0.55
N ILE A 63 5.52 -1.72 0.86
CA ILE A 63 5.59 -0.28 0.56
C ILE A 63 5.46 -0.04 -0.95
N CYS A 64 6.16 -0.85 -1.77
CA CYS A 64 6.09 -0.74 -3.22
C CYS A 64 4.68 -1.00 -3.77
N MET A 65 3.96 -2.00 -3.24
CA MET A 65 2.56 -2.26 -3.62
C MET A 65 1.63 -1.11 -3.22
N GLN A 66 1.83 -0.53 -2.04
CA GLN A 66 1.05 0.63 -1.58
C GLN A 66 1.32 1.87 -2.45
N LEU A 67 2.57 2.05 -2.89
CA LEU A 67 2.96 3.13 -3.80
C LEU A 67 2.28 3.00 -5.16
N ILE A 68 2.29 1.81 -5.76
CA ILE A 68 1.57 1.53 -7.01
C ILE A 68 0.09 1.88 -6.84
N TYR A 69 -0.51 1.43 -5.73
CA TYR A 69 -1.92 1.69 -5.48
C TYR A 69 -2.27 3.18 -5.43
N PHE A 70 -1.47 3.99 -4.74
CA PHE A 70 -1.66 5.45 -4.75
C PHE A 70 -1.39 6.08 -6.11
N SER A 71 -0.44 5.56 -6.87
CA SER A 71 -0.19 6.00 -8.25
C SER A 71 -1.37 5.70 -9.16
N ASP A 72 -1.94 4.50 -9.10
CA ASP A 72 -3.07 4.07 -9.92
C ASP A 72 -4.36 4.85 -9.59
N MET A 73 -4.51 5.23 -8.32
CA MET A 73 -5.67 5.99 -7.84
C MET A 73 -5.49 7.50 -7.95
N GLU A 74 -4.28 7.96 -8.26
CA GLU A 74 -3.87 9.37 -8.25
C GLU A 74 -4.20 10.13 -6.94
N THR A 75 -4.40 9.39 -5.85
CA THR A 75 -4.74 9.89 -4.52
C THR A 75 -4.17 9.01 -3.42
N ASP A 76 -3.90 9.63 -2.27
CA ASP A 76 -3.28 9.04 -1.09
C ASP A 76 -4.12 9.23 0.18
N THR A 77 -5.38 9.66 0.02
CA THR A 77 -6.32 9.92 1.11
C THR A 77 -7.56 9.03 0.99
N PHE A 78 -8.10 8.65 2.14
CA PHE A 78 -9.31 7.84 2.20
C PHE A 78 -10.51 8.59 1.62
N GLU A 79 -10.61 9.88 1.91
CA GLU A 79 -11.63 10.78 1.36
C GLU A 79 -11.50 10.90 -0.15
N GLY A 80 -10.28 11.02 -0.69
CA GLY A 80 -10.02 11.05 -2.12
C GLY A 80 -10.46 9.76 -2.81
N LEU A 81 -10.12 8.60 -2.23
CA LEU A 81 -10.53 7.28 -2.74
C LEU A 81 -12.05 7.10 -2.75
N ASN A 82 -12.74 7.66 -1.75
CA ASN A 82 -14.19 7.50 -1.58
C ASN A 82 -15.01 8.69 -2.13
N ARG A 83 -14.35 9.67 -2.74
CA ARG A 83 -14.98 10.83 -3.37
C ARG A 83 -15.69 10.37 -4.64
N GLU A 84 -17.00 10.20 -4.55
CA GLU A 84 -17.89 9.59 -5.55
C GLU A 84 -17.39 9.59 -7.01
N PRO A 85 -16.86 8.45 -7.48
CA PRO A 85 -16.75 8.15 -8.89
C PRO A 85 -17.77 7.05 -9.24
N GLU A 86 -18.51 7.18 -10.34
CA GLU A 86 -19.46 6.14 -10.76
C GLU A 86 -18.75 4.80 -11.10
N HIS A 87 -17.48 4.86 -11.49
CA HIS A 87 -16.66 3.70 -11.90
C HIS A 87 -15.17 3.92 -11.58
N ILE A 88 -14.53 3.00 -10.85
CA ILE A 88 -13.05 2.89 -10.76
C ILE A 88 -12.64 1.50 -11.25
N SER A 89 -11.61 1.43 -12.11
CA SER A 89 -10.97 0.17 -12.51
C SER A 89 -9.54 0.15 -11.98
N ILE A 90 -9.24 -0.77 -11.06
CA ILE A 90 -7.92 -0.96 -10.45
C ILE A 90 -7.31 -2.24 -11.01
N GLY A 91 -6.44 -2.15 -12.02
CA GLY A 91 -5.83 -3.32 -12.64
C GLY A 91 -6.88 -4.35 -13.12
N ARG A 92 -6.90 -5.55 -12.53
CA ARG A 92 -7.90 -6.61 -12.82
C ARG A 92 -9.22 -6.48 -12.05
N THR A 93 -9.31 -5.54 -11.12
CA THR A 93 -10.46 -5.37 -10.23
C THR A 93 -11.24 -4.13 -10.65
N SER A 94 -12.41 -4.32 -11.27
CA SER A 94 -13.32 -3.23 -11.62
C SER A 94 -14.40 -3.10 -10.56
N ILE A 95 -14.59 -1.89 -10.02
CA ILE A 95 -15.67 -1.56 -9.09
C ILE A 95 -16.64 -0.61 -9.80
N SER A 96 -17.83 -1.11 -10.11
CA SER A 96 -18.96 -0.32 -10.61
C SER A 96 -19.96 -0.05 -9.48
N LYS A 97 -20.30 1.23 -9.26
CA LYS A 97 -21.41 1.60 -8.37
C LYS A 97 -22.72 1.61 -9.17
N SER A 98 -23.21 0.43 -9.56
CA SER A 98 -24.54 0.30 -10.16
C SER A 98 -25.60 0.08 -9.08
N GLY A 99 -26.50 1.06 -8.90
CA GLY A 99 -27.86 0.81 -8.40
C GLY A 99 -28.27 1.59 -7.15
N LYS A 100 -29.04 2.67 -7.35
CA LYS A 100 -30.00 3.16 -6.36
C LYS A 100 -31.10 2.11 -6.17
N THR A 101 -31.09 1.39 -5.06
CA THR A 101 -32.25 0.98 -4.23
C THR A 101 -31.83 -0.16 -3.29
N GLY A 102 -32.04 0.02 -1.98
CA GLY A 102 -31.91 -1.07 -0.99
C GLY A 102 -30.83 -0.83 0.06
N THR A 103 -31.25 -0.82 1.31
CA THR A 103 -30.45 -0.73 2.53
C THR A 103 -29.25 -1.70 2.50
N GLY A 104 -28.01 -1.18 2.56
CA GLY A 104 -26.82 -2.00 2.83
C GLY A 104 -25.65 -1.80 1.87
N ASN A 105 -24.52 -1.33 2.41
CA ASN A 105 -23.17 -1.30 1.83
C ASN A 105 -22.93 -0.31 0.67
N SER A 106 -22.76 0.97 1.02
CA SER A 106 -21.78 1.80 0.31
C SER A 106 -20.43 1.08 0.44
N ARG A 107 -19.91 0.52 -0.66
CA ARG A 107 -18.61 -0.17 -0.66
C ARG A 107 -17.50 0.88 -0.57
N THR A 108 -17.05 1.10 0.66
CA THR A 108 -15.90 1.94 0.98
C THR A 108 -14.63 1.31 0.41
N ILE A 109 -13.88 2.08 -0.36
CA ILE A 109 -12.55 1.69 -0.84
C ILE A 109 -11.56 1.86 0.32
N PRO A 110 -10.83 0.80 0.71
CA PRO A 110 -9.86 0.88 1.80
C PRO A 110 -8.64 1.70 1.39
N LEU A 111 -8.03 2.41 2.34
CA LEU A 111 -6.79 3.17 2.12
C LEU A 111 -5.59 2.25 1.81
N VAL A 112 -5.57 1.06 2.42
CA VAL A 112 -4.50 0.08 2.27
C VAL A 112 -4.83 -0.85 1.11
N ALA A 113 -3.87 -1.03 0.19
CA ALA A 113 -4.04 -1.96 -0.91
C ALA A 113 -4.15 -3.41 -0.43
N GLN A 114 -5.01 -4.22 -1.05
CA GLN A 114 -5.18 -5.62 -0.66
C GLN A 114 -3.87 -6.43 -0.81
N ASP A 115 -3.06 -6.11 -1.83
CA ASP A 115 -1.79 -6.78 -2.11
C ASP A 115 -0.73 -6.57 -1.02
N VAL A 116 -0.85 -5.48 -0.23
CA VAL A 116 0.01 -5.22 0.94
C VAL A 116 -0.16 -6.31 1.98
N TYR A 117 -1.41 -6.73 2.25
CA TYR A 117 -1.67 -7.84 3.16
C TYR A 117 -1.13 -9.16 2.62
N GLY A 118 -1.21 -9.38 1.30
CA GLY A 118 -0.59 -10.53 0.65
C GLY A 118 0.92 -10.60 0.87
N CYS A 119 1.61 -9.45 0.82
CA CYS A 119 3.04 -9.37 1.08
C CYS A 119 3.38 -9.59 2.57
N LEU A 120 2.62 -8.98 3.48
CA LEU A 120 2.90 -9.04 4.92
C LEU A 120 2.41 -10.34 5.59
N THR A 121 1.59 -11.14 4.91
CA THR A 121 1.15 -12.45 5.43
C THR A 121 2.35 -13.37 5.64
N GLY A 122 2.38 -14.07 6.78
CA GLY A 122 3.47 -14.99 7.12
C GLY A 122 4.73 -14.30 7.66
N THR A 123 4.78 -12.98 7.72
CA THR A 123 5.93 -12.24 8.29
C THR A 123 5.83 -12.01 9.80
N GLY A 124 4.64 -12.18 10.38
CA GLY A 124 4.34 -11.85 11.78
C GLY A 124 4.13 -10.36 12.05
N LEU A 125 4.41 -9.47 11.09
CA LEU A 125 4.27 -8.01 11.27
C LEU A 125 2.81 -7.53 11.38
N LEU A 126 1.86 -8.33 10.90
CA LEU A 126 0.42 -8.04 11.03
C LEU A 126 -0.16 -8.45 12.39
N TYR A 127 0.63 -9.08 13.26
CA TYR A 127 0.14 -9.53 14.56
C TYR A 127 -0.12 -8.33 15.48
N ARG A 128 -1.36 -8.20 15.96
CA ARG A 128 -1.84 -7.06 16.76
C ARG A 128 -1.99 -7.36 18.25
N GLY A 129 -1.46 -8.49 18.72
CA GLY A 129 -1.73 -8.99 20.07
C GLY A 129 -3.15 -9.55 20.21
N ILE A 130 -3.38 -10.32 21.27
CA ILE A 130 -4.70 -10.75 21.75
C ILE A 130 -5.04 -9.90 22.96
#